data_AF-A0A1Y3A4D8-F1
#
_entry.id   AF-A0A1Y3A4D8-F1
#
_cell.length_a   1.000
_cell.length_b   1.000
_cell.length_c   1.000
_cell.angle_alpha   90.00
_cell.angle_beta   90.00
_cell.angle_gamma   90.00
#
_symmetry.space_group_name_H-M   'P 1'
#
loop_
_entity.id
_entity.type
_entity.pdbx_description
1 polymer ?
#
loop_
_entity_poly.entity_id
_entity_poly.type
_entity_poly.pdbx_seq_one_letter_code
_entity_poly.pdbx_strand_id
1 'polypeptide(L)' 'MNETWSDDLIAETREVLNLQFLPFSDFVHFKHIKDGYGKISLTNLIAGKLIIQDSETDIETTYNTHDELIEAGWAID' A
#
# COMPACT_ATOMS: atom_id res chain seq x y z
N MET A 1 7.32 20.75 -4.03
CA MET A 1 8.14 19.57 -4.40
C MET A 1 7.18 18.40 -4.35
N ASN A 2 6.94 17.71 -5.46
CA ASN A 2 6.18 16.47 -5.44
C ASN A 2 7.09 15.43 -4.79
N GLU A 3 6.94 15.23 -3.49
CA GLU A 3 7.52 14.08 -2.81
C GLU A 3 6.90 12.86 -3.49
N THR A 4 7.71 12.19 -4.29
CA THR A 4 7.32 11.00 -5.04
C THR A 4 8.32 9.94 -4.64
N TRP A 5 7.83 8.75 -4.29
CA TRP A 5 8.68 7.64 -3.90
C TRP A 5 9.68 7.29 -5.02
N SER A 6 10.84 6.75 -4.66
CA SER A 6 11.83 6.31 -5.65
C SER A 6 11.24 5.21 -6.55
N ASP A 7 11.63 5.18 -7.82
CA ASP A 7 11.13 4.23 -8.81
C ASP A 7 11.28 2.76 -8.36
N ASP A 8 12.36 2.43 -7.64
CA ASP A 8 12.60 1.11 -7.04
C ASP A 8 11.50 0.72 -6.03
N LEU A 9 11.12 1.66 -5.17
CA LEU A 9 10.14 1.46 -4.09
C LEU A 9 8.71 1.36 -4.65
N ILE A 10 8.44 2.11 -5.72
CA ILE A 10 7.21 1.99 -6.51
C ILE A 10 7.14 0.61 -7.18
N ALA A 11 8.25 0.14 -7.77
CA ALA A 11 8.31 -1.17 -8.40
C ALA A 11 8.08 -2.29 -7.39
N GLU A 12 8.74 -2.23 -6.22
CA GLU A 12 8.60 -3.22 -5.15
C GLU A 12 7.16 -3.22 -4.59
N THR A 13 6.57 -2.04 -4.37
CA THR A 13 5.16 -1.90 -3.99
C THR A 13 4.26 -2.61 -5.00
N ARG A 14 4.51 -2.39 -6.31
CA ARG A 14 3.74 -3.04 -7.38
C ARG A 14 3.91 -4.56 -7.39
N GLU A 15 5.10 -5.08 -7.12
CA GLU A 15 5.36 -6.53 -7.06
C GLU A 15 4.64 -7.21 -5.87
N VAL A 16 4.64 -6.58 -4.69
CA VAL A 16 3.90 -7.05 -3.52
C VAL A 16 2.39 -7.02 -3.78
N LEU A 17 1.89 -5.92 -4.38
CA LEU A 17 0.48 -5.76 -4.72
C LEU A 17 0.02 -6.73 -5.80
N ASN A 18 0.89 -7.09 -6.75
CA ASN A 18 0.62 -8.08 -7.79
C ASN A 18 0.64 -9.53 -7.27
N LEU A 19 0.76 -9.74 -5.95
CA LEU A 19 0.87 -11.04 -5.29
C LEU A 19 2.04 -11.90 -5.81
N GLN A 20 2.97 -11.31 -6.56
CA GLN A 20 4.21 -11.98 -6.97
C GLN A 20 5.11 -12.17 -5.76
N PHE A 21 5.01 -11.26 -4.80
CA PHE A 21 5.65 -11.34 -3.51
C PHE A 21 4.57 -11.33 -2.42
N LEU A 22 4.12 -12.51 -2.01
CA LEU A 22 3.26 -12.65 -0.84
C LEU A 22 4.15 -12.57 0.40
N PRO A 23 4.10 -11.49 1.20
CA PRO A 23 4.75 -11.51 2.49
C PRO A 23 4.10 -12.62 3.33
N PHE A 24 4.90 -13.35 4.10
CA PHE A 24 4.42 -14.36 5.05
C PHE A 24 3.60 -13.77 6.22
N SER A 25 3.29 -12.47 6.16
CA SER A 25 2.51 -11.73 7.12
C SER A 25 1.05 -11.66 6.69
N ASP A 26 0.13 -11.75 7.65
CA ASP A 26 -1.31 -11.57 7.43
C ASP A 26 -1.68 -10.16 6.93
N PHE A 27 -0.76 -9.20 7.09
CA PHE A 27 -0.91 -7.80 6.70
C PHE A 27 0.34 -7.28 5.99
N VAL A 28 0.14 -6.42 5.00
CA VAL A 28 1.18 -5.65 4.33
C VAL A 28 1.17 -4.25 4.92
N HIS A 29 2.31 -3.77 5.41
CA HIS A 29 2.44 -2.42 5.94
C HIS A 29 2.80 -1.46 4.80
N PHE A 30 2.23 -0.27 4.89
CA PHE A 30 2.46 0.84 3.98
C PHE A 30 2.81 2.08 4.78
N LYS A 31 3.64 2.92 4.19
CA LYS A 31 3.98 4.22 4.69
C LYS A 31 3.50 5.28 3.72
N HIS A 32 2.94 6.33 4.29
CA HIS A 32 2.46 7.47 3.54
C HIS A 32 3.56 8.52 3.42
N ILE A 33 3.64 9.17 2.25
CA ILE A 33 4.70 10.14 1.96
C ILE A 33 4.62 11.41 2.81
N LYS A 34 3.42 11.76 3.29
CA LYS A 34 3.19 12.97 4.10
C LYS A 34 3.32 12.75 5.61
N ASP A 35 3.80 11.58 6.04
CA ASP A 35 3.65 11.03 7.41
C ASP A 35 2.31 10.28 7.56
N GLY A 36 2.37 9.09 8.18
CA GLY A 36 1.26 8.14 8.27
C GLY A 36 1.66 6.70 8.00
N TYR A 37 1.11 5.75 8.77
CA TYR A 37 1.28 4.31 8.55
C TYR A 37 -0.06 3.64 8.26
N GLY A 38 -0.10 2.87 7.18
CA GLY A 38 -1.25 2.13 6.72
C GLY A 38 -0.95 0.64 6.70
N LYS A 39 -2.00 -0.18 6.65
CA LYS A 39 -1.85 -1.62 6.44
C LYS A 39 -2.97 -2.17 5.58
N ILE A 40 -2.66 -3.13 4.73
CA ILE A 40 -3.65 -3.89 3.95
C ILE A 40 -3.65 -5.32 4.43
N SER A 41 -4.84 -5.88 4.68
CA SER A 41 -4.98 -7.30 5.00
C SER A 41 -4.70 -8.16 3.76
N LEU A 42 -3.91 -9.23 3.92
CA LEU A 42 -3.59 -10.14 2.82
C LEU A 42 -4.87 -10.73 2.19
N THR A 43 -5.90 -11.01 2.99
CA THR A 43 -7.22 -11.46 2.51
C THR A 43 -7.87 -10.46 1.55
N ASN A 44 -7.74 -9.15 1.81
CA ASN A 44 -8.25 -8.11 0.91
C ASN A 44 -7.44 -8.08 -0.38
N LEU A 45 -6.11 -8.14 -0.27
CA LEU A 45 -5.19 -8.21 -1.41
C LEU A 45 -5.47 -9.43 -2.32
N ILE A 46 -5.65 -10.62 -1.73
CA ILE A 46 -6.02 -11.85 -2.45
C ILE A 46 -7.40 -11.72 -3.09
N ALA A 47 -8.32 -10.99 -2.46
CA ALA A 47 -9.63 -10.67 -3.03
C ALA A 47 -9.57 -9.56 -4.10
N GLY A 48 -8.39 -9.02 -4.42
CA GLY A 48 -8.21 -7.91 -5.36
C GLY A 48 -8.70 -6.55 -4.83
N LYS A 49 -8.83 -6.41 -3.51
CA LYS A 49 -9.26 -5.20 -2.83
C LYS A 49 -8.06 -4.52 -2.16
N LEU A 50 -7.76 -3.29 -2.59
CA LEU A 50 -6.69 -2.48 -2.02
C LEU A 50 -7.27 -1.59 -0.91
N ILE A 51 -7.48 -2.17 0.26
CA ILE A 51 -8.05 -1.45 1.42
C ILE A 51 -6.92 -1.15 2.40
N ILE A 52 -6.44 0.10 2.40
CA ILE A 52 -5.49 0.58 3.39
C ILE A 52 -6.27 1.01 4.62
N GLN A 53 -5.99 0.37 5.75
CA GLN A 53 -6.40 0.85 7.07
C GLN A 53 -5.27 1.71 7.63
N ASP A 54 -5.54 3.01 7.74
CA ASP A 54 -4.63 3.95 8.39
C ASP A 54 -4.59 3.67 9.90
N SER A 55 -3.40 3.45 10.46
CA SER A 55 -3.25 3.05 11.86
C SER A 55 -3.29 4.23 12.84
N GLU A 56 -3.15 5.46 12.35
CA GLU A 56 -3.26 6.67 13.18
C GLU A 56 -4.70 7.15 13.32
N THR A 57 -5.45 7.11 12.22
CA THR A 57 -6.82 7.64 12.13
C THR A 57 -7.89 6.55 12.21
N ASP A 58 -7.50 5.28 12.09
CA ASP A 58 -8.39 4.12 11.95
C ASP A 58 -9.36 4.23 10.77
N ILE A 59 -8.96 5.00 9.74
CA ILE A 59 -9.76 5.19 8.52
C ILE A 59 -9.33 4.15 7.48
N GLU A 60 -10.30 3.38 7.01
CA GLU A 60 -10.12 2.48 5.88
C GLU A 60 -10.37 3.21 4.56
N THR A 61 -9.35 3.31 3.73
CA THR A 61 -9.44 3.88 2.38
C THR A 61 -9.31 2.76 1.35
N THR A 62 -10.30 2.67 0.46
CA THR A 62 -10.30 1.68 -0.62
C THR A 62 -9.81 2.31 -1.91
N TYR A 63 -8.84 1.66 -2.54
CA TYR A 63 -8.29 2.03 -3.84
C TYR A 63 -8.71 0.99 -4.89
N ASN A 64 -8.95 1.42 -6.13
CA ASN A 64 -9.33 0.50 -7.20
C ASN A 64 -8.11 -0.02 -7.97
N THR A 65 -7.03 0.75 -8.00
CA THR A 65 -5.82 0.42 -8.74
C THR A 65 -4.56 0.66 -7.90
N HIS A 66 -3.49 -0.06 -8.26
CA HIS A 66 -2.17 0.13 -7.66
C HIS A 66 -1.64 1.55 -7.91
N ASP A 67 -1.86 2.10 -9.10
CA ASP A 67 -1.51 3.48 -9.43
C ASP A 67 -2.24 4.48 -8.51
N GLU A 68 -3.55 4.33 -8.24
CA GLU A 68 -4.24 5.23 -7.30
C GLU A 68 -3.62 5.20 -5.90
N LEU A 69 -3.20 4.04 -5.43
CA LEU A 69 -2.55 3.88 -4.12
C LEU A 69 -1.19 4.59 -4.09
N ILE A 70 -0.38 4.42 -5.14
CA ILE A 70 0.93 5.05 -5.27
C ILE A 70 0.80 6.57 -5.46
N GLU A 71 -0.15 7.03 -6.28
CA GLU A 71 -0.47 8.44 -6.50
C GLU A 71 -1.02 9.11 -5.23
N ALA A 72 -1.76 8.37 -4.40
CA ALA A 72 -2.17 8.83 -3.08
C ALA A 72 -0.98 9.03 -2.13
N GLY A 73 0.19 8.47 -2.45
CA GLY A 73 1.42 8.62 -1.69
C GLY A 73 1.73 7.45 -0.78
N TRP A 74 1.07 6.30 -0.96
CA TRP A 74 1.35 5.08 -0.21
C TRP A 74 2.41 4.23 -0.89
N ALA A 75 3.35 3.74 -0.12
CA ALA A 75 4.32 2.75 -0.57
C ALA A 75 4.62 1.75 0.54
N ILE A 76 5.13 0.57 0.21
CA ILE A 76 5.48 -0.44 1.21
C ILE A 76 6.68 0.04 2.08
N ASP A 77 6.72 -0.38 3.34
CA ASP A 77 7.80 -0.10 4.32
C ASP A 77 8.24 -1.39 5.04
#